data_AF-A0A8S1J3X4-F1
#
_entry.id   AF-A0A8S1J3X4-F1
#
_cell.length_a   1.000
_cell.length_b   1.000
_cell.length_c   1.000
_cell.angle_alpha   90.00
_cell.angle_beta   90.00
_cell.angle_gamma   90.00
#
_symmetry.space_group_name_H-M   'P 1'
#
loop_
_entity.id
_entity.type
_entity.pdbx_description
1 polymer ?
#
loop_
_entity_poly.entity_id
_entity_poly.type
_entity_poly.pdbx_seq_one_letter_code
_entity_poly.pdbx_strand_id
1 'polypeptide(L)'
;MHPGFRSALVILSALLSFATGELLITQVVEGSLFNKIVVFTNRGTASVDLSDYALWMAKDGGKWRKNLEPLGRKSLGAGESFTLCNPKVVRPIRDHCDVMHDGLTFNGNDSLGLRKGGDTVDLFGDQDGMGLNAKGKAFRIDGEDDASLDHTVVRKEGVKEGNTNWAVSSRSEWEVRPKDDFLVDGGTISLAHSEEGVCQAGTQIHNCSEPTNPGQDRRANKKELVIGTFNPEWLFDGKSDSPHSRWLCYTEGAALHLPGVADIIRRISPDILGLQEVEDCSRLSDLVELLSLGYEGYLVEGEDRATGQDVALLTRVDPSGNLARTAEKVSTPAGSKCGAHDNSTGVSKHLVARFPPLEGIPFKFAIINVHFKAYPKNASSCAQREGQAKVIQNEARRLIDDGYEVAILGDLNDLSDLHRVKTCSKETKPLSRVLSMLRDVDDDGVDDLRNAIEFVPVGERYSSRFIDEEKEKLSLIDHVLLTPKLWGLVDRVWIDHTGADAPYEDRVSDHWPILVALRTDGSPGSGAVINSPPCV
;
A
#
# COMPACT_ATOMS: atom_id res chain seq x y z
N MET A 1 -51.50 -47.81 64.71
CA MET A 1 -50.05 -47.70 64.43
C MET A 1 -49.84 -47.88 62.93
N HIS A 2 -49.09 -46.95 62.34
CA HIS A 2 -48.52 -46.91 60.99
C HIS A 2 -49.42 -46.65 59.76
N PRO A 3 -49.11 -45.59 58.97
CA PRO A 3 -49.77 -45.22 57.71
C PRO A 3 -49.01 -45.79 56.48
N GLY A 4 -49.63 -45.80 55.31
CA GLY A 4 -48.96 -46.16 54.06
C GLY A 4 -49.71 -45.61 52.85
N PHE A 5 -49.16 -44.53 52.28
CA PHE A 5 -49.67 -43.72 51.18
C PHE A 5 -49.91 -44.51 49.88
N ARG A 6 -51.00 -44.19 49.18
CA ARG A 6 -51.18 -44.49 47.75
C ARG A 6 -50.41 -43.44 46.94
N SER A 7 -49.30 -43.84 46.32
CA SER A 7 -48.62 -42.99 45.33
C SER A 7 -49.33 -43.12 43.98
N ALA A 8 -49.92 -42.01 43.52
CA ALA A 8 -50.34 -41.82 42.15
C ALA A 8 -49.10 -41.51 41.30
N LEU A 9 -48.83 -42.34 40.30
CA LEU A 9 -47.78 -42.13 39.31
C LEU A 9 -48.29 -41.10 38.29
N VAL A 10 -47.85 -39.85 38.42
CA VAL A 10 -48.01 -38.82 37.38
C VAL A 10 -46.85 -38.97 36.41
N ILE A 11 -47.10 -39.52 35.22
CA ILE A 11 -46.14 -39.49 34.11
C ILE A 11 -46.24 -38.10 33.48
N LEU A 12 -45.37 -37.20 33.92
CA LEU A 12 -45.13 -35.93 33.24
C LEU A 12 -44.13 -36.20 32.12
N SER A 13 -44.62 -36.43 30.90
CA SER A 13 -43.79 -36.39 29.70
C SER A 13 -43.47 -34.92 29.42
N ALA A 14 -42.37 -34.43 30.00
CA ALA A 14 -41.71 -33.25 29.49
C ALA A 14 -40.96 -33.68 28.22
N LEU A 15 -41.47 -33.32 27.05
CA LEU A 15 -40.63 -33.23 25.86
C LEU A 15 -39.59 -32.13 26.12
N LEU A 16 -38.41 -32.55 26.59
CA LEU A 16 -37.19 -31.75 26.49
C LEU A 16 -36.87 -31.62 25.00
N SER A 17 -37.29 -30.51 24.39
CA SER A 17 -36.71 -30.07 23.13
C SER A 17 -35.29 -29.62 23.46
N PHE A 18 -34.29 -30.47 23.18
CA PHE A 18 -32.92 -30.00 23.08
C PHE A 18 -32.88 -29.02 21.91
N ALA A 19 -32.57 -27.75 22.16
CA ALA A 19 -32.17 -26.86 21.08
C ALA A 19 -30.82 -27.39 20.56
N THR A 20 -30.88 -28.18 19.50
CA THR A 20 -29.72 -28.75 18.81
C THR A 20 -29.03 -27.62 18.04
N GLY A 21 -27.99 -27.04 18.64
CA GLY A 21 -27.06 -26.08 18.01
C GLY A 21 -27.64 -24.73 17.59
N GLU A 22 -27.14 -23.62 18.15
CA GLU A 22 -27.63 -22.27 17.79
C GLU A 22 -26.60 -21.43 17.02
N LEU A 23 -25.31 -21.48 17.38
CA LEU A 23 -24.25 -20.71 16.71
C LEU A 23 -22.90 -21.38 16.95
N LEU A 24 -22.13 -21.62 15.89
CA LEU A 24 -20.83 -22.29 15.94
C LEU A 24 -19.74 -21.44 15.29
N ILE A 25 -18.49 -21.60 15.72
CA ILE A 25 -17.32 -21.20 14.93
C ILE A 25 -17.21 -22.17 13.76
N THR A 26 -17.34 -21.65 12.55
CA THR A 26 -17.40 -22.44 11.32
C THR A 26 -16.24 -22.22 10.38
N GLN A 27 -15.53 -21.11 10.50
CA GLN A 27 -14.28 -20.90 9.77
C GLN A 27 -13.32 -20.03 10.59
N VAL A 28 -12.03 -20.40 10.55
CA VAL A 28 -10.93 -19.60 11.08
C VAL A 28 -9.89 -19.49 9.97
N VAL A 29 -9.59 -18.27 9.53
CA VAL A 29 -8.54 -18.00 8.54
C VAL A 29 -7.37 -17.37 9.25
N GLU A 30 -6.24 -18.06 9.27
CA GLU A 30 -4.94 -17.52 9.63
C GLU A 30 -4.13 -17.43 8.34
N GLY A 31 -4.37 -16.34 7.60
CA GLY A 31 -3.87 -16.16 6.25
C GLY A 31 -2.76 -15.11 6.14
N SER A 32 -2.42 -14.73 4.91
CA SER A 32 -1.33 -13.81 4.61
C SER A 32 -1.51 -12.46 5.30
N LEU A 33 -0.41 -11.97 5.89
CA LEU A 33 -0.35 -10.71 6.62
C LEU A 33 -1.48 -10.58 7.65
N PHE A 34 -2.53 -9.83 7.29
CA PHE A 34 -3.64 -9.48 8.15
C PHE A 34 -4.95 -10.20 7.77
N ASN A 35 -4.91 -11.24 6.94
CA ASN A 35 -6.09 -12.07 6.67
C ASN A 35 -6.40 -12.95 7.88
N LYS A 36 -6.91 -12.32 8.96
CA LYS A 36 -7.36 -12.97 10.19
C LYS A 36 -8.87 -12.85 10.25
N ILE A 37 -9.56 -13.97 10.09
CA ILE A 37 -11.02 -14.01 9.92
C ILE A 37 -11.60 -15.11 10.80
N VAL A 38 -12.73 -14.83 11.45
CA VAL A 38 -13.53 -15.83 12.18
C VAL A 38 -14.97 -15.73 11.72
N VAL A 39 -15.50 -16.83 11.18
CA VAL A 39 -16.90 -16.93 10.76
C VAL A 39 -17.68 -17.72 11.79
N PHE A 40 -18.86 -17.21 12.13
CA PHE A 40 -19.84 -17.88 12.96
C PHE A 40 -21.07 -18.19 12.12
N THR A 41 -21.60 -19.41 12.18
CA THR A 41 -22.82 -19.78 11.44
C THR A 41 -23.89 -20.32 12.37
N ASN A 42 -25.13 -19.89 12.17
CA ASN A 42 -26.28 -20.49 12.81
C ASN A 42 -26.62 -21.82 12.14
N ARG A 43 -26.17 -22.93 12.73
CA ARG A 43 -26.47 -24.29 12.23
C ARG A 43 -27.76 -24.90 12.82
N GLY A 44 -28.54 -24.10 13.53
CA GLY A 44 -29.84 -24.47 14.07
C GLY A 44 -30.96 -24.38 13.02
N THR A 45 -32.19 -24.53 13.50
CA THR A 45 -33.40 -24.49 12.66
C THR A 45 -34.25 -23.23 12.85
N ALA A 46 -33.86 -22.36 13.77
CA ALA A 46 -34.54 -21.10 14.09
C ALA A 46 -33.52 -19.96 14.16
N SER A 47 -34.00 -18.72 14.15
CA SER A 47 -33.15 -17.54 14.29
C SER A 47 -32.49 -17.48 15.67
N VAL A 48 -31.20 -17.14 15.72
CA VAL A 48 -30.44 -16.90 16.96
C VAL A 48 -30.20 -15.40 17.15
N ASP A 49 -30.26 -14.91 18.39
CA ASP A 49 -29.86 -13.55 18.76
C ASP A 49 -28.41 -13.56 19.26
N LEU A 50 -27.56 -12.74 18.64
CA LEU A 50 -26.13 -12.64 18.96
C LEU A 50 -25.83 -11.78 20.19
N SER A 51 -26.82 -11.12 20.78
CA SER A 51 -26.62 -10.12 21.84
C SER A 51 -25.87 -10.63 23.08
N ASP A 52 -26.01 -11.92 23.37
CA ASP A 52 -25.35 -12.58 24.51
C ASP A 52 -24.04 -13.29 24.12
N TYR A 53 -23.66 -13.22 22.84
CA TYR A 53 -22.49 -13.89 22.30
C TYR A 53 -21.28 -12.97 22.18
N ALA A 54 -20.10 -13.53 22.44
CA ALA A 54 -18.83 -12.83 22.26
C ALA A 54 -17.72 -13.78 21.82
N LEU A 55 -16.78 -13.27 21.03
CA LEU A 55 -15.52 -13.96 20.73
C LEU A 55 -14.51 -13.66 21.83
N TRP A 56 -13.89 -14.71 22.36
CA TRP A 56 -12.80 -14.63 23.33
C TRP A 56 -11.54 -15.24 22.73
N MET A 57 -10.39 -14.68 23.08
CA MET A 57 -9.09 -15.18 22.62
C MET A 57 -8.16 -15.45 23.81
N ALA A 58 -7.45 -16.56 23.75
CA ALA A 58 -6.40 -16.92 24.69
C ALA A 58 -5.06 -16.97 23.95
N LYS A 59 -4.15 -16.04 24.31
CA LYS A 59 -2.84 -15.94 23.66
C LYS A 59 -1.94 -17.11 24.01
N ASP A 60 -1.31 -17.73 23.02
CA ASP A 60 -0.36 -18.84 23.14
C ASP A 60 -0.89 -19.99 24.02
N GLY A 61 -2.18 -20.35 23.88
CA GLY A 61 -2.84 -21.36 24.73
C GLY A 61 -2.90 -21.00 26.23
N GLY A 62 -2.80 -19.71 26.55
CA GLY A 62 -2.88 -19.18 27.91
C GLY A 62 -4.31 -19.06 28.45
N LYS A 63 -4.50 -18.15 29.42
CA LYS A 63 -5.82 -17.84 29.96
C LYS A 63 -6.60 -16.95 29.00
N TRP A 64 -7.92 -17.07 29.03
CA TRP A 64 -8.81 -16.15 28.32
C TRP A 64 -8.55 -14.70 28.69
N ARG A 65 -8.34 -13.86 27.68
CA ARG A 65 -8.48 -12.41 27.82
C ARG A 65 -9.97 -12.08 27.65
N LYS A 66 -10.53 -11.25 28.54
CA LYS A 66 -11.97 -10.93 28.55
C LYS A 66 -12.36 -10.20 27.26
N ASN A 67 -13.48 -10.63 26.66
CA ASN A 67 -14.21 -10.06 25.51
C ASN A 67 -13.30 -9.45 24.44
N LEU A 68 -12.90 -10.25 23.45
CA LEU A 68 -12.28 -9.68 22.25
C LEU A 68 -13.31 -8.79 21.55
N GLU A 69 -14.48 -9.34 21.21
CA GLU A 69 -15.55 -8.60 20.55
C GLU A 69 -16.94 -9.14 20.93
N PRO A 70 -17.88 -8.30 21.41
CA PRO A 70 -19.30 -8.64 21.46
C PRO A 70 -19.86 -8.76 20.04
N LEU A 71 -20.59 -9.84 19.71
CA LEU A 71 -21.12 -10.02 18.36
C LEU A 71 -22.34 -9.11 18.05
N GLY A 72 -22.83 -8.37 19.05
CA GLY A 72 -23.82 -7.30 18.89
C GLY A 72 -25.27 -7.75 18.75
N ARG A 73 -26.18 -6.78 18.54
CA ARG A 73 -27.64 -7.02 18.39
C ARG A 73 -27.99 -7.37 16.95
N LYS A 74 -27.53 -8.52 16.47
CA LYS A 74 -27.94 -9.09 15.18
C LYS A 74 -28.72 -10.38 15.46
N SER A 75 -29.79 -10.62 14.71
CA SER A 75 -30.40 -11.94 14.67
C SER A 75 -29.96 -12.62 13.37
N LEU A 76 -29.44 -13.83 13.47
CA LEU A 76 -29.10 -14.66 12.32
C LEU A 76 -30.17 -15.72 12.11
N GLY A 77 -30.76 -15.76 10.92
CA GLY A 77 -31.61 -16.86 10.48
C GLY A 77 -30.87 -18.20 10.42
N ALA A 78 -31.62 -19.29 10.25
CA ALA A 78 -31.02 -20.62 10.09
C ALA A 78 -30.14 -20.67 8.82
N GLY A 79 -28.90 -21.11 8.98
CA GLY A 79 -27.88 -21.17 7.92
C GLY A 79 -27.12 -19.88 7.67
N GLU A 80 -27.53 -18.75 8.25
CA GLU A 80 -26.84 -17.46 8.06
C GLU A 80 -25.54 -17.40 8.87
N SER A 81 -24.58 -16.66 8.33
CA SER A 81 -23.27 -16.45 8.92
C SER A 81 -23.04 -15.00 9.39
N PHE A 82 -22.09 -14.84 10.30
CA PHE A 82 -21.56 -13.58 10.77
C PHE A 82 -20.04 -13.64 10.76
N THR A 83 -19.41 -12.68 10.09
CA THR A 83 -17.96 -12.69 9.82
C THR A 83 -17.24 -11.57 10.55
N LEU A 84 -16.32 -11.93 11.43
CA LEU A 84 -15.35 -11.01 12.04
C LEU A 84 -14.04 -11.04 11.26
N CYS A 85 -13.52 -9.86 10.92
CA CYS A 85 -12.25 -9.73 10.21
C CYS A 85 -11.31 -8.77 10.92
N ASN A 86 -10.01 -8.96 10.75
CA ASN A 86 -9.04 -7.92 11.03
C ASN A 86 -9.27 -6.73 10.06
N PRO A 87 -9.19 -5.46 10.52
CA PRO A 87 -9.40 -4.29 9.66
C PRO A 87 -8.47 -4.22 8.43
N LYS A 88 -7.31 -4.87 8.49
CA LYS A 88 -6.31 -4.90 7.43
C LYS A 88 -6.43 -6.10 6.49
N VAL A 89 -7.52 -6.88 6.59
CA VAL A 89 -7.82 -7.95 5.63
C VAL A 89 -7.94 -7.38 4.21
N VAL A 90 -7.44 -8.12 3.22
CA VAL A 90 -7.42 -7.65 1.84
C VAL A 90 -8.82 -7.68 1.19
N ARG A 91 -9.09 -6.77 0.24
CA ARG A 91 -10.20 -6.95 -0.72
C ARG A 91 -9.81 -8.08 -1.68
N PRO A 92 -10.68 -9.03 -2.07
CA PRO A 92 -12.15 -9.09 -1.96
C PRO A 92 -12.71 -9.66 -0.64
N ILE A 93 -11.90 -10.25 0.24
CA ILE A 93 -12.40 -10.84 1.49
C ILE A 93 -13.08 -9.79 2.37
N ARG A 94 -12.50 -8.59 2.40
CA ARG A 94 -13.04 -7.43 3.13
C ARG A 94 -14.51 -7.13 2.87
N ASP A 95 -14.98 -7.37 1.64
CA ASP A 95 -16.36 -7.08 1.22
C ASP A 95 -17.39 -8.08 1.80
N HIS A 96 -16.91 -9.16 2.44
CA HIS A 96 -17.71 -10.20 3.10
C HIS A 96 -17.62 -10.18 4.63
N CYS A 97 -17.00 -9.14 5.21
CA CYS A 97 -16.87 -8.97 6.65
C CYS A 97 -18.07 -8.18 7.20
N ASP A 98 -18.72 -8.69 8.24
CA ASP A 98 -19.79 -7.98 8.93
C ASP A 98 -19.24 -6.93 9.91
N VAL A 99 -18.15 -7.27 10.60
CA VAL A 99 -17.49 -6.39 11.58
C VAL A 99 -15.98 -6.51 11.44
N MET A 100 -15.32 -5.35 11.48
CA MET A 100 -13.87 -5.21 11.54
C MET A 100 -13.44 -5.01 12.99
N HIS A 101 -12.48 -5.80 13.47
CA HIS A 101 -12.03 -5.72 14.85
C HIS A 101 -10.50 -5.88 14.97
N ASP A 102 -9.84 -4.83 15.46
CA ASP A 102 -8.39 -4.70 15.56
C ASP A 102 -7.72 -5.76 16.45
N GLY A 103 -8.46 -6.31 17.42
CA GLY A 103 -8.02 -7.39 18.28
C GLY A 103 -7.87 -8.75 17.61
N LEU A 104 -8.36 -8.97 16.38
CA LEU A 104 -8.15 -10.23 15.63
C LEU A 104 -6.69 -10.35 15.19
N THR A 105 -5.83 -10.74 16.12
CA THR A 105 -4.36 -10.79 15.99
C THR A 105 -3.82 -12.19 16.18
N PHE A 106 -4.64 -13.21 15.96
CA PHE A 106 -4.22 -14.60 16.14
C PHE A 106 -3.22 -15.02 15.07
N ASN A 107 -2.27 -15.87 15.47
CA ASN A 107 -1.12 -16.29 14.65
C ASN A 107 -0.85 -17.80 14.79
N GLY A 108 -1.92 -18.58 14.79
CA GLY A 108 -1.88 -20.03 14.70
C GLY A 108 -1.77 -20.77 16.04
N ASN A 109 -1.23 -20.17 17.10
CA ASN A 109 -1.10 -20.81 18.42
C ASN A 109 -2.07 -20.27 19.49
N ASP A 110 -3.06 -19.48 19.07
CA ASP A 110 -4.04 -18.83 19.93
C ASP A 110 -5.38 -19.55 19.90
N SER A 111 -6.00 -19.74 21.07
CA SER A 111 -7.33 -20.35 21.15
C SER A 111 -8.43 -19.30 21.01
N LEU A 112 -9.51 -19.65 20.32
CA LEU A 112 -10.70 -18.84 20.09
C LEU A 112 -11.91 -19.54 20.71
N GLY A 113 -12.61 -18.85 21.62
CA GLY A 113 -13.78 -19.37 22.30
C GLY A 113 -15.01 -18.53 22.00
N LEU A 114 -16.08 -19.16 21.51
CA LEU A 114 -17.39 -18.55 21.42
C LEU A 114 -18.06 -18.63 22.80
N ARG A 115 -18.35 -17.47 23.39
CA ARG A 115 -18.99 -17.36 24.70
C ARG A 115 -20.46 -17.01 24.57
N LYS A 116 -21.32 -17.57 25.43
CA LYS A 116 -22.71 -17.13 25.64
C LYS A 116 -22.94 -16.91 27.13
N GLY A 117 -23.30 -15.69 27.54
CA GLY A 117 -23.60 -15.39 28.96
C GLY A 117 -22.47 -15.70 29.96
N GLY A 118 -21.23 -15.85 29.49
CA GLY A 118 -20.04 -16.20 30.28
C GLY A 118 -19.52 -17.63 30.09
N ASP A 119 -20.31 -18.55 29.54
CA ASP A 119 -19.91 -19.94 29.30
C ASP A 119 -19.31 -20.12 27.90
N THR A 120 -18.30 -20.98 27.74
CA THR A 120 -17.80 -21.38 26.40
C THR A 120 -18.79 -22.36 25.81
N VAL A 121 -19.35 -22.02 24.66
CA VAL A 121 -20.29 -22.86 23.94
C VAL A 121 -19.66 -23.53 22.72
N ASP A 122 -18.55 -23.01 22.21
CA ASP A 122 -17.75 -23.61 21.14
C ASP A 122 -16.29 -23.15 21.20
N LEU A 123 -15.36 -23.99 20.76
CA LEU A 123 -13.91 -23.78 20.91
C LEU A 123 -13.13 -24.16 19.65
N PHE A 124 -12.20 -23.28 19.25
CA PHE A 124 -11.11 -23.56 18.34
C PHE A 124 -9.77 -23.40 19.08
N GLY A 125 -8.92 -24.42 19.09
CA GLY A 125 -7.62 -24.40 19.76
C GLY A 125 -7.60 -24.93 21.20
N ASP A 126 -6.38 -25.09 21.73
CA ASP A 126 -6.11 -25.78 22.99
C ASP A 126 -5.87 -24.81 24.17
N GLN A 127 -6.96 -24.45 24.86
CA GLN A 127 -6.89 -23.56 26.02
C GLN A 127 -6.23 -24.27 27.22
N ASP A 128 -5.29 -23.60 27.88
CA ASP A 128 -4.59 -24.05 29.10
C ASP A 128 -3.77 -25.35 28.93
N GLY A 129 -3.50 -25.78 27.69
CA GLY A 129 -2.75 -27.01 27.39
C GLY A 129 -3.48 -28.28 27.85
N MET A 130 -4.82 -28.25 27.87
CA MET A 130 -5.67 -29.36 28.26
C MET A 130 -5.77 -30.46 27.17
N GLY A 131 -5.17 -30.25 26.00
CA GLY A 131 -5.15 -31.17 24.86
C GLY A 131 -3.75 -31.65 24.44
N LEU A 132 -3.58 -31.81 23.12
CA LEU A 132 -2.52 -32.59 22.47
C LEU A 132 -1.26 -31.77 22.13
N ASN A 133 -1.30 -30.44 22.28
CA ASN A 133 -0.25 -29.55 21.77
C ASN A 133 0.47 -28.81 22.90
N ALA A 134 1.79 -28.64 22.75
CA ALA A 134 2.56 -27.86 23.70
C ALA A 134 2.17 -26.38 23.62
N LYS A 135 2.16 -25.71 24.77
CA LYS A 135 1.86 -24.27 24.87
C LYS A 135 2.73 -23.46 23.90
N GLY A 136 2.11 -22.56 23.13
CA GLY A 136 2.79 -21.70 22.15
C GLY A 136 3.06 -22.33 20.78
N LYS A 137 2.60 -23.56 20.53
CA LYS A 137 2.65 -24.19 19.20
C LYS A 137 1.32 -24.05 18.46
N ALA A 138 1.39 -24.05 17.14
CA ALA A 138 0.22 -24.21 16.29
C ALA A 138 -0.42 -25.59 16.50
N PHE A 139 -1.69 -25.71 16.13
CA PHE A 139 -2.52 -26.83 16.47
C PHE A 139 -2.53 -27.86 15.34
N ARG A 140 -2.29 -29.12 15.70
CA ARG A 140 -2.56 -30.26 14.82
C ARG A 140 -4.08 -30.42 14.61
N ILE A 141 -4.53 -30.44 13.34
CA ILE A 141 -5.94 -30.54 12.94
C ILE A 141 -6.09 -31.58 11.82
N ASP A 142 -7.07 -32.47 11.94
CA ASP A 142 -7.37 -33.58 11.01
C ASP A 142 -6.17 -34.46 10.61
N GLY A 143 -5.14 -34.51 11.46
CA GLY A 143 -3.93 -35.29 11.20
C GLY A 143 -2.78 -34.51 10.53
N GLU A 144 -2.94 -33.21 10.31
CA GLU A 144 -1.92 -32.30 9.80
C GLU A 144 -1.32 -31.48 10.94
N ASP A 145 0.02 -31.48 11.05
CA ASP A 145 0.75 -30.74 12.10
C ASP A 145 0.75 -29.24 11.80
N ASP A 146 0.69 -28.41 12.86
CA ASP A 146 0.71 -26.94 12.78
C ASP A 146 -0.38 -26.31 11.88
N ALA A 147 -1.42 -27.07 11.54
CA ALA A 147 -2.48 -26.73 10.58
C ALA A 147 -3.38 -25.53 10.94
N SER A 148 -3.22 -24.91 12.12
CA SER A 148 -3.86 -23.63 12.43
C SER A 148 -3.01 -22.41 12.09
N LEU A 149 -1.75 -22.61 11.71
CA LEU A 149 -0.85 -21.58 11.17
C LEU A 149 -0.87 -21.65 9.65
N ASP A 150 -0.98 -20.51 8.98
CA ASP A 150 -0.95 -20.32 7.54
C ASP A 150 -1.99 -21.14 6.77
N HIS A 151 -3.19 -21.31 7.33
CA HIS A 151 -4.27 -22.11 6.75
C HIS A 151 -5.65 -21.48 6.95
N THR A 152 -6.59 -21.94 6.10
CA THR A 152 -8.01 -21.76 6.34
C THR A 152 -8.60 -23.04 6.91
N VAL A 153 -9.16 -22.97 8.12
CA VAL A 153 -9.75 -24.14 8.77
C VAL A 153 -11.26 -24.00 8.83
N VAL A 154 -11.97 -25.00 8.32
CA VAL A 154 -13.42 -24.97 8.12
C VAL A 154 -14.09 -26.10 8.89
N ARG A 155 -15.19 -25.79 9.58
CA ARG A 155 -15.97 -26.80 10.31
C ARG A 155 -16.77 -27.66 9.33
N LYS A 156 -16.56 -28.97 9.38
CA LYS A 156 -17.27 -29.97 8.57
C LYS A 156 -18.79 -29.81 8.70
N GLU A 157 -19.53 -29.88 7.59
CA GLU A 157 -20.97 -29.56 7.50
C GLU A 157 -21.88 -30.39 8.43
N GLY A 158 -21.49 -31.63 8.74
CA GLY A 158 -22.23 -32.52 9.63
C GLY A 158 -22.23 -32.13 11.10
N VAL A 159 -21.34 -31.21 11.51
CA VAL A 159 -21.26 -30.74 12.90
C VAL A 159 -22.36 -29.73 13.16
N LYS A 160 -23.31 -30.09 14.03
CA LYS A 160 -24.47 -29.24 14.39
C LYS A 160 -24.43 -28.76 15.84
N GLU A 161 -23.50 -29.22 16.66
CA GLU A 161 -23.39 -28.83 18.07
C GLU A 161 -21.98 -28.32 18.38
N GLY A 162 -21.89 -27.36 19.31
CA GLY A 162 -20.61 -26.77 19.71
C GLY A 162 -19.80 -27.74 20.56
N ASN A 163 -18.48 -27.64 20.47
CA ASN A 163 -17.58 -28.56 21.16
C ASN A 163 -16.52 -27.77 21.93
N THR A 164 -16.43 -28.00 23.25
CA THR A 164 -15.42 -27.38 24.11
C THR A 164 -14.24 -28.31 24.40
N ASN A 165 -14.21 -29.51 23.81
CA ASN A 165 -13.12 -30.48 23.93
C ASN A 165 -12.30 -30.51 22.64
N TRP A 166 -11.27 -29.67 22.60
CA TRP A 166 -10.40 -29.53 21.43
C TRP A 166 -9.74 -30.85 21.01
N ALA A 167 -9.34 -31.70 21.96
CA ALA A 167 -8.67 -32.97 21.66
C ALA A 167 -9.54 -33.95 20.85
N VAL A 168 -10.87 -33.81 20.95
CA VAL A 168 -11.85 -34.53 20.12
C VAL A 168 -12.10 -33.76 18.84
N SER A 169 -12.49 -32.48 18.97
CA SER A 169 -12.90 -31.63 17.86
C SER A 169 -11.83 -31.55 16.75
N SER A 170 -10.56 -31.33 17.13
CA SER A 170 -9.46 -31.17 16.18
C SER A 170 -9.20 -32.39 15.30
N ARG A 171 -9.70 -33.58 15.68
CA ARG A 171 -9.50 -34.84 14.93
C ARG A 171 -10.66 -35.21 14.02
N SER A 172 -11.83 -34.60 14.18
CA SER A 172 -13.05 -35.09 13.52
C SER A 172 -13.97 -34.01 12.96
N GLU A 173 -13.82 -32.76 13.38
CA GLU A 173 -14.83 -31.72 13.11
C GLU A 173 -14.38 -30.64 12.12
N TRP A 174 -13.10 -30.63 11.77
CA TRP A 174 -12.50 -29.59 10.93
C TRP A 174 -11.88 -30.19 9.66
N GLU A 175 -11.90 -29.40 8.60
CA GLU A 175 -11.17 -29.59 7.35
C GLU A 175 -10.13 -28.48 7.24
N VAL A 176 -8.89 -28.84 6.92
CA VAL A 176 -7.80 -27.91 6.67
C VAL A 176 -7.78 -27.60 5.17
N ARG A 177 -7.80 -26.33 4.81
CA ARG A 177 -7.73 -25.83 3.44
C ARG A 177 -6.52 -24.92 3.29
N PRO A 178 -6.04 -24.70 2.05
CA PRO A 178 -4.89 -23.83 1.81
C PRO A 178 -5.01 -22.44 2.45
N LYS A 179 -3.85 -21.83 2.65
CA LYS A 179 -3.75 -20.44 3.09
C LYS A 179 -4.60 -19.52 2.22
N ASP A 180 -5.33 -18.60 2.85
CA ASP A 180 -6.18 -17.59 2.19
C ASP A 180 -7.28 -18.14 1.28
N ASP A 181 -7.72 -19.37 1.55
CA ASP A 181 -8.84 -20.03 0.90
C ASP A 181 -10.18 -19.75 1.61
N PHE A 182 -10.64 -18.50 1.55
CA PHE A 182 -11.80 -18.03 2.31
C PHE A 182 -13.13 -18.50 1.69
N LEU A 183 -14.03 -19.05 2.51
CA LEU A 183 -15.34 -19.52 2.04
C LEU A 183 -16.37 -18.42 2.24
N VAL A 184 -17.17 -18.17 1.20
CA VAL A 184 -18.25 -17.19 1.23
C VAL A 184 -19.53 -17.84 0.71
N ASP A 185 -20.67 -17.21 0.98
CA ASP A 185 -21.93 -17.64 0.41
C ASP A 185 -21.84 -17.64 -1.12
N GLY A 186 -21.99 -18.83 -1.73
CA GLY A 186 -21.96 -19.00 -3.18
C GLY A 186 -20.58 -19.33 -3.79
N GLY A 187 -19.51 -19.50 -3.00
CA GLY A 187 -18.22 -19.94 -3.55
C GLY A 187 -17.03 -19.86 -2.61
N THR A 188 -15.85 -19.89 -3.20
CA THR A 188 -14.57 -19.76 -2.48
C THR A 188 -13.81 -18.58 -3.07
N ILE A 189 -13.34 -17.69 -2.21
CA ILE A 189 -12.33 -16.69 -2.52
C ILE A 189 -10.98 -17.30 -2.16
N SER A 190 -10.34 -17.93 -3.13
CA SER A 190 -8.96 -18.39 -3.00
C SER A 190 -8.04 -17.27 -3.48
N LEU A 191 -7.26 -16.67 -2.58
CA LEU A 191 -6.13 -15.84 -2.98
C LEU A 191 -5.00 -16.80 -3.30
N ALA A 192 -4.71 -17.01 -4.59
CA ALA A 192 -3.80 -18.06 -5.02
C ALA A 192 -2.39 -17.72 -4.54
N HIS A 193 -1.99 -18.34 -3.44
CA HIS A 193 -0.58 -18.55 -3.17
C HIS A 193 -0.15 -19.69 -4.09
N SER A 194 0.84 -19.45 -4.95
CA SER A 194 1.61 -20.56 -5.48
C SER A 194 2.03 -21.43 -4.30
N GLU A 195 1.70 -22.72 -4.32
CA GLU A 195 2.17 -23.70 -3.34
C GLU A 195 3.65 -23.43 -3.00
N GLU A 196 3.95 -23.31 -1.72
CA GLU A 196 5.29 -23.14 -1.12
C GLU A 196 6.37 -22.49 -2.01
N GLY A 197 6.55 -21.16 -1.87
CA GLY A 197 7.85 -20.51 -2.07
C GLY A 197 8.37 -20.36 -3.50
N VAL A 198 7.57 -20.68 -4.53
CA VAL A 198 7.96 -20.43 -5.93
C VAL A 198 7.13 -19.28 -6.50
N CYS A 199 7.67 -18.06 -6.40
CA CYS A 199 7.18 -16.89 -7.13
C CYS A 199 6.95 -17.25 -8.61
N GLN A 200 5.82 -16.83 -9.18
CA GLN A 200 5.59 -16.95 -10.62
C GLN A 200 6.73 -16.25 -11.38
N ALA A 201 7.21 -16.88 -12.45
CA ALA A 201 8.17 -16.25 -13.35
C ALA A 201 7.50 -15.08 -14.08
N GLY A 202 8.04 -13.87 -13.94
CA GLY A 202 7.61 -12.70 -14.69
C GLY A 202 8.25 -12.67 -16.09
N THR A 203 7.53 -12.15 -17.08
CA THR A 203 8.15 -11.75 -18.36
C THR A 203 8.47 -10.27 -18.26
N GLN A 204 9.68 -9.95 -17.81
CA GLN A 204 10.08 -8.56 -17.60
C GLN A 204 10.61 -7.96 -18.90
N ILE A 205 9.94 -6.91 -19.39
CA ILE A 205 10.47 -6.05 -20.44
C ILE A 205 11.04 -4.83 -19.73
N HIS A 206 12.34 -4.84 -19.52
CA HIS A 206 13.00 -3.81 -18.70
C HIS A 206 13.13 -2.45 -19.39
N ASN A 207 12.92 -2.35 -20.70
CA ASN A 207 13.22 -1.12 -21.42
C ASN A 207 12.25 -0.85 -22.57
N CYS A 208 11.71 0.37 -22.58
CA CYS A 208 10.78 0.94 -23.54
C CYS A 208 11.13 2.42 -23.68
N SER A 209 12.40 2.71 -23.92
CA SER A 209 12.95 4.07 -23.96
C SER A 209 12.81 4.77 -25.31
N GLU A 210 12.32 4.08 -26.34
CA GLU A 210 12.27 4.58 -27.71
C GLU A 210 10.84 5.03 -28.08
N PRO A 211 10.62 6.34 -28.33
CA PRO A 211 9.33 6.82 -28.84
C PRO A 211 9.07 6.32 -30.26
N THR A 212 7.89 5.72 -30.47
CA THR A 212 7.44 5.28 -31.81
C THR A 212 7.07 6.47 -32.70
N ASN A 213 6.61 7.58 -32.11
CA ASN A 213 6.24 8.81 -32.82
C ASN A 213 6.93 10.04 -32.19
N PRO A 214 8.25 10.22 -32.35
CA PRO A 214 9.00 11.25 -31.64
C PRO A 214 8.38 12.66 -31.77
N GLY A 215 8.14 13.32 -30.65
CA GLY A 215 7.57 14.66 -30.58
C GLY A 215 6.06 14.76 -30.85
N GLN A 216 5.35 13.65 -31.01
CA GLN A 216 3.90 13.68 -31.20
C GLN A 216 3.19 14.26 -29.98
N ASP A 217 2.36 15.28 -30.19
CA ASP A 217 1.56 15.91 -29.12
C ASP A 217 0.09 15.48 -29.22
N ARG A 218 -0.35 14.57 -28.34
CA ARG A 218 -1.72 14.03 -28.25
C ARG A 218 -2.60 14.77 -27.23
N ARG A 219 -2.12 15.84 -26.60
CA ARG A 219 -2.95 16.63 -25.66
C ARG A 219 -4.21 17.15 -26.33
N ALA A 220 -5.35 17.04 -25.67
CA ALA A 220 -6.60 17.61 -26.16
C ALA A 220 -6.60 19.14 -26.03
N ASN A 221 -6.05 19.67 -24.93
CA ASN A 221 -5.90 21.10 -24.68
C ASN A 221 -4.44 21.52 -24.96
N LYS A 222 -4.22 22.34 -25.99
CA LYS A 222 -2.89 22.88 -26.33
C LYS A 222 -2.55 24.20 -25.64
N LYS A 223 -3.49 24.78 -24.89
CA LYS A 223 -3.33 26.05 -24.15
C LYS A 223 -2.77 25.87 -22.74
N GLU A 224 -2.57 24.63 -22.33
CA GLU A 224 -2.02 24.27 -21.05
C GLU A 224 -1.16 23.01 -21.17
N LEU A 225 -0.09 22.94 -20.40
CA LEU A 225 0.70 21.74 -20.18
C LEU A 225 0.71 21.42 -18.68
N VAL A 226 0.13 20.29 -18.29
CA VAL A 226 0.20 19.82 -16.90
C VAL A 226 1.35 18.82 -16.75
N ILE A 227 2.40 19.21 -16.03
CA ILE A 227 3.51 18.31 -15.66
C ILE A 227 3.41 17.93 -14.19
N GLY A 228 3.98 16.78 -13.80
CA GLY A 228 4.00 16.41 -12.39
C GLY A 228 4.86 15.20 -12.06
N THR A 229 4.87 14.85 -10.78
CA THR A 229 5.53 13.66 -10.24
C THR A 229 4.60 12.89 -9.31
N PHE A 230 4.71 11.57 -9.31
CA PHE A 230 3.97 10.69 -8.41
C PHE A 230 4.71 9.38 -8.14
N ASN A 231 4.99 9.11 -6.87
CA ASN A 231 5.38 7.79 -6.42
C ASN A 231 4.10 6.95 -6.17
N PRO A 232 3.80 5.91 -6.98
CA PRO A 232 2.64 5.04 -6.81
C PRO A 232 2.87 3.95 -5.74
N GLU A 233 3.94 4.09 -4.95
CA GLU A 233 4.51 3.20 -3.94
C GLU A 233 5.11 1.93 -4.53
N TRP A 234 4.41 0.93 -5.04
CA TRP A 234 5.09 -0.17 -5.76
C TRP A 234 4.22 -0.60 -6.92
N LEU A 235 4.46 -0.05 -8.12
CA LEU A 235 3.75 -0.45 -9.33
C LEU A 235 4.42 -1.69 -9.93
N PHE A 236 4.20 -2.83 -9.27
CA PHE A 236 4.77 -4.15 -9.56
C PHE A 236 3.67 -5.14 -9.90
N ASP A 237 4.01 -6.27 -10.52
CA ASP A 237 3.07 -7.34 -10.90
C ASP A 237 2.98 -8.51 -9.91
N GLY A 238 3.86 -8.53 -8.91
CA GLY A 238 3.94 -9.55 -7.87
C GLY A 238 4.61 -10.85 -8.32
N LYS A 239 5.27 -10.85 -9.48
CA LYS A 239 5.95 -12.01 -10.07
C LYS A 239 7.46 -11.77 -10.09
N SER A 240 8.20 -12.65 -9.41
CA SER A 240 9.67 -12.54 -9.33
C SER A 240 10.18 -11.22 -8.74
N ASP A 241 9.34 -10.52 -7.98
CA ASP A 241 9.68 -9.31 -7.24
C ASP A 241 10.87 -9.49 -6.28
N SER A 242 11.52 -8.36 -5.97
CA SER A 242 12.50 -8.29 -4.90
C SER A 242 11.91 -8.74 -3.54
N PRO A 243 12.72 -9.36 -2.65
CA PRO A 243 12.31 -9.63 -1.28
C PRO A 243 11.86 -8.41 -0.47
N HIS A 244 12.17 -7.19 -0.94
CA HIS A 244 11.71 -5.95 -0.32
C HIS A 244 10.32 -5.51 -0.79
N SER A 245 9.80 -6.09 -1.87
CA SER A 245 8.48 -5.76 -2.41
C SER A 245 7.39 -6.26 -1.46
N ARG A 246 6.43 -5.39 -1.19
CA ARG A 246 5.17 -5.78 -0.52
C ARG A 246 4.32 -6.73 -1.37
N TRP A 247 4.66 -6.87 -2.65
CA TRP A 247 3.98 -7.76 -3.61
C TRP A 247 4.77 -9.05 -3.87
N LEU A 248 5.82 -9.35 -3.10
CA LEU A 248 6.60 -10.57 -3.25
C LEU A 248 5.71 -11.81 -3.31
N CYS A 249 5.69 -12.46 -4.48
CA CYS A 249 4.85 -13.61 -4.81
C CYS A 249 3.34 -13.38 -4.57
N TYR A 250 2.85 -12.14 -4.66
CA TYR A 250 1.47 -11.76 -4.39
C TYR A 250 0.82 -11.04 -5.58
N THR A 251 0.55 -11.80 -6.63
CA THR A 251 0.05 -11.28 -7.91
C THR A 251 -1.35 -10.66 -7.83
N GLU A 252 -2.25 -11.17 -6.99
CA GLU A 252 -3.59 -10.59 -6.87
C GLU A 252 -3.57 -9.23 -6.19
N GLY A 253 -2.78 -9.06 -5.13
CA GLY A 253 -2.62 -7.78 -4.45
C GLY A 253 -2.05 -6.73 -5.40
N ALA A 254 -1.02 -7.12 -6.14
CA ALA A 254 -0.39 -6.29 -7.16
C ALA A 254 -1.41 -5.90 -8.26
N ALA A 255 -2.22 -6.85 -8.74
CA ALA A 255 -3.27 -6.61 -9.73
C ALA A 255 -4.39 -5.69 -9.21
N LEU A 256 -4.74 -5.75 -7.92
CA LEU A 256 -5.73 -4.87 -7.29
C LEU A 256 -5.21 -3.45 -7.05
N HIS A 257 -3.89 -3.28 -6.89
CA HIS A 257 -3.25 -1.98 -6.72
C HIS A 257 -3.32 -1.12 -8.00
N LEU A 258 -3.13 -1.76 -9.17
CA LEU A 258 -3.05 -1.09 -10.46
C LEU A 258 -4.29 -0.21 -10.80
N PRO A 259 -5.55 -0.66 -10.62
CA PRO A 259 -6.72 0.20 -10.79
C PRO A 259 -6.75 1.41 -9.85
N GLY A 260 -6.28 1.27 -8.61
CA GLY A 260 -6.18 2.39 -7.67
C GLY A 260 -5.24 3.48 -8.18
N VAL A 261 -4.08 3.08 -8.72
CA VAL A 261 -3.13 4.00 -9.36
C VAL A 261 -3.75 4.66 -10.59
N ALA A 262 -4.44 3.89 -11.43
CA ALA A 262 -5.12 4.41 -12.61
C ALA A 262 -6.19 5.45 -12.26
N ASP A 263 -6.98 5.22 -11.20
CA ASP A 263 -8.02 6.17 -10.76
C ASP A 263 -7.44 7.49 -10.25
N ILE A 264 -6.29 7.47 -9.58
CA ILE A 264 -5.55 8.68 -9.23
C ILE A 264 -5.13 9.43 -10.50
N ILE A 265 -4.54 8.74 -11.46
CA ILE A 265 -4.06 9.36 -12.70
C ILE A 265 -5.22 9.92 -13.55
N ARG A 266 -6.36 9.21 -13.63
CA ARG A 266 -7.57 9.73 -14.30
C ARG A 266 -8.07 11.02 -13.65
N ARG A 267 -8.01 11.09 -12.32
CA ARG A 267 -8.45 12.26 -11.55
C ARG A 267 -7.53 13.47 -11.77
N ILE A 268 -6.21 13.30 -11.68
CA ILE A 268 -5.25 14.41 -11.82
C ILE A 268 -4.95 14.76 -13.29
N SER A 269 -5.17 13.80 -14.21
CA SER A 269 -5.13 13.91 -15.67
C SER A 269 -3.94 14.69 -16.25
N PRO A 270 -2.69 14.36 -15.86
CA PRO A 270 -1.51 15.13 -16.26
C PRO A 270 -1.22 14.94 -17.75
N ASP A 271 -0.51 15.86 -18.37
CA ASP A 271 0.00 15.66 -19.73
C ASP A 271 1.34 14.95 -19.73
N ILE A 272 2.19 15.22 -18.73
CA ILE A 272 3.46 14.53 -18.52
C ILE A 272 3.64 14.23 -17.03
N LEU A 273 3.77 12.96 -16.67
CA LEU A 273 3.92 12.50 -15.29
C LEU A 273 5.18 11.66 -15.15
N GLY A 274 6.09 12.08 -14.27
CA GLY A 274 7.16 11.23 -13.79
C GLY A 274 6.63 10.27 -12.73
N LEU A 275 6.76 8.97 -12.96
CA LEU A 275 6.43 7.93 -12.00
C LEU A 275 7.70 7.39 -11.35
N GLN A 276 7.66 7.18 -10.05
CA GLN A 276 8.69 6.44 -9.30
C GLN A 276 8.21 5.03 -9.02
N GLU A 277 9.08 4.17 -8.48
CA GLU A 277 8.76 2.81 -8.01
C GLU A 277 7.93 1.96 -8.99
N VAL A 278 8.29 2.07 -10.27
CA VAL A 278 7.73 1.24 -11.35
C VAL A 278 8.64 0.04 -11.55
N GLU A 279 8.08 -1.16 -11.66
CA GLU A 279 8.89 -2.37 -11.85
C GLU A 279 9.58 -2.39 -13.23
N ASP A 280 8.80 -2.29 -14.30
CA ASP A 280 9.30 -2.41 -15.66
C ASP A 280 8.30 -1.87 -16.71
N CYS A 281 8.62 -2.06 -18.00
CA CYS A 281 7.75 -1.63 -19.10
C CYS A 281 6.52 -2.50 -19.30
N SER A 282 6.56 -3.78 -18.94
CA SER A 282 5.37 -4.64 -19.00
C SER A 282 4.31 -4.05 -18.07
N ARG A 283 4.70 -3.70 -16.85
CA ARG A 283 3.81 -3.15 -15.85
C ARG A 283 3.33 -1.74 -16.17
N LEU A 284 4.20 -0.92 -16.75
CA LEU A 284 3.82 0.39 -17.28
C LEU A 284 2.80 0.26 -18.44
N SER A 285 2.95 -0.74 -19.31
CA SER A 285 2.03 -1.01 -20.41
C SER A 285 0.64 -1.38 -19.91
N ASP A 286 0.54 -2.21 -18.86
CA ASP A 286 -0.75 -2.56 -18.23
C ASP A 286 -1.48 -1.29 -17.75
N LEU A 287 -0.74 -0.34 -17.15
CA LEU A 287 -1.30 0.94 -16.70
C LEU A 287 -1.80 1.79 -17.87
N VAL A 288 -1.03 1.89 -18.96
CA VAL A 288 -1.40 2.64 -20.16
C VAL A 288 -2.67 2.07 -20.78
N GLU A 289 -2.76 0.74 -20.92
CA GLU A 289 -3.94 0.06 -21.45
C GLU A 289 -5.16 0.34 -20.58
N LEU A 290 -5.02 0.19 -19.25
CA LEU A 290 -6.11 0.44 -18.31
C LEU A 290 -6.59 1.89 -18.36
N LEU A 291 -5.69 2.87 -18.52
CA LEU A 291 -6.06 4.27 -18.63
C LEU A 291 -6.86 4.54 -19.91
N SER A 292 -6.41 4.07 -21.08
CA SER A 292 -7.07 4.30 -22.37
C SER A 292 -7.35 5.80 -22.66
N LEU A 293 -6.41 6.69 -22.28
CA LEU A 293 -6.55 8.16 -22.35
C LEU A 293 -5.50 8.86 -23.24
N GLY A 294 -4.97 8.16 -24.24
CA GLY A 294 -3.95 8.69 -25.15
C GLY A 294 -2.56 8.87 -24.52
N TYR A 295 -2.33 8.23 -23.39
CA TYR A 295 -1.02 8.13 -22.77
C TYR A 295 -0.14 7.13 -23.52
N GLU A 296 1.15 7.42 -23.51
CA GLU A 296 2.24 6.49 -23.80
C GLU A 296 3.13 6.40 -22.55
N GLY A 297 3.77 5.25 -22.39
CA GLY A 297 4.67 4.95 -21.28
C GLY A 297 6.10 4.73 -21.76
N TYR A 298 7.06 5.36 -21.09
CA TYR A 298 8.49 5.16 -21.36
C TYR A 298 9.27 4.91 -20.07
N LEU A 299 10.21 3.99 -20.10
CA LEU A 299 11.07 3.65 -18.97
C LEU A 299 12.46 3.25 -19.48
N VAL A 300 13.48 3.63 -18.72
CA VAL A 300 14.87 3.21 -18.92
C VAL A 300 15.27 2.37 -17.71
N GLU A 301 15.68 1.13 -17.93
CA GLU A 301 16.11 0.24 -16.84
C GLU A 301 17.17 0.89 -15.95
N GLY A 302 16.94 0.76 -14.65
CA GLY A 302 17.74 1.27 -13.55
C GLY A 302 18.97 0.43 -13.24
N GLU A 303 19.71 0.87 -12.23
CA GLU A 303 20.78 0.08 -11.58
C GLU A 303 20.39 -0.43 -10.18
N ASP A 304 19.14 -0.21 -9.74
CA ASP A 304 18.68 -0.68 -8.42
C ASP A 304 18.35 -2.17 -8.44
N ARG A 305 19.35 -2.99 -8.15
CA ARG A 305 19.19 -4.45 -8.03
C ARG A 305 18.66 -4.90 -6.66
N ALA A 306 18.58 -4.00 -5.68
CA ALA A 306 18.14 -4.36 -4.34
C ALA A 306 16.63 -4.38 -4.24
N THR A 307 15.95 -3.36 -4.78
CA THR A 307 14.49 -3.25 -4.78
C THR A 307 13.87 -3.67 -6.11
N GLY A 308 14.61 -3.60 -7.21
CA GLY A 308 14.05 -3.80 -8.56
C GLY A 308 13.19 -2.62 -9.04
N GLN A 309 13.17 -1.50 -8.31
CA GLN A 309 12.41 -0.32 -8.69
C GLN A 309 13.10 0.46 -9.78
N ASP A 310 12.27 1.08 -10.62
CA ASP A 310 12.65 2.02 -11.65
C ASP A 310 11.79 3.28 -11.65
N VAL A 311 12.12 4.21 -12.55
CA VAL A 311 11.30 5.39 -12.82
C VAL A 311 10.76 5.33 -14.24
N ALA A 312 9.54 5.84 -14.44
CA ALA A 312 8.90 5.89 -15.74
C ALA A 312 8.40 7.30 -16.08
N LEU A 313 8.05 7.49 -17.35
CA LEU A 313 7.38 8.66 -17.87
C LEU A 313 6.05 8.20 -18.47
N LEU A 314 4.94 8.73 -17.96
CA LEU A 314 3.62 8.56 -18.55
C LEU A 314 3.22 9.89 -19.20
N THR A 315 2.94 9.90 -20.51
CA THR A 315 2.85 11.16 -21.25
C THR A 315 1.86 11.14 -22.43
N ARG A 316 1.22 12.29 -22.67
CA ARG A 316 0.47 12.58 -23.91
C ARG A 316 1.32 13.30 -24.95
N VAL A 317 2.56 13.64 -24.62
CA VAL A 317 3.52 14.24 -25.54
C VAL A 317 4.73 13.33 -25.63
N ASP A 318 5.05 12.84 -26.82
CA ASP A 318 6.20 11.96 -26.98
C ASP A 318 7.51 12.74 -26.88
N PRO A 319 8.52 12.19 -26.20
CA PRO A 319 9.87 12.72 -26.27
C PRO A 319 10.36 12.80 -27.73
N SER A 320 11.23 13.77 -28.02
CA SER A 320 11.81 13.97 -29.36
C SER A 320 12.82 12.89 -29.75
N GLY A 321 13.17 11.98 -28.85
CA GLY A 321 14.10 10.88 -29.08
C GLY A 321 14.21 9.98 -27.85
N ASN A 322 15.12 9.01 -27.90
CA ASN A 322 15.28 8.02 -26.85
C ASN A 322 15.49 8.67 -25.48
N LEU A 323 14.80 8.14 -24.48
CA LEU A 323 15.08 8.47 -23.09
C LEU A 323 16.46 7.93 -22.72
N ALA A 324 17.16 8.67 -21.85
CA ALA A 324 18.54 8.35 -21.49
C ALA A 324 18.75 8.37 -19.98
N ARG A 325 19.81 7.67 -19.56
CA ARG A 325 20.41 7.77 -18.24
C ARG A 325 21.88 8.12 -18.40
N THR A 326 22.43 8.80 -17.40
CA THR A 326 23.88 8.95 -17.26
C THR A 326 24.44 7.84 -16.36
N ALA A 327 25.60 7.29 -16.75
CA ALA A 327 26.37 6.34 -15.95
C ALA A 327 27.38 7.03 -15.02
N GLU A 328 27.33 8.36 -14.94
CA GLU A 328 28.23 9.17 -14.11
C GLU A 328 28.18 8.77 -12.64
N LYS A 329 29.36 8.68 -12.03
CA LYS A 329 29.54 8.48 -10.58
C LYS A 329 30.48 9.52 -10.04
N VAL A 330 30.14 10.08 -8.89
CA VAL A 330 30.91 11.15 -8.24
C VAL A 330 31.28 10.75 -6.82
N SER A 331 32.40 11.26 -6.32
CA SER A 331 32.71 11.20 -4.89
C SER A 331 31.75 12.10 -4.10
N THR A 332 31.75 11.95 -2.77
CA THR A 332 30.98 12.84 -1.88
C THR A 332 31.31 14.31 -2.23
N PRO A 333 30.30 15.16 -2.52
CA PRO A 333 30.54 16.54 -2.93
C PRO A 333 31.29 17.36 -1.88
N ALA A 334 32.10 18.31 -2.34
CA ALA A 334 32.77 19.26 -1.44
C ALA A 334 31.73 20.04 -0.60
N GLY A 335 32.08 20.34 0.64
CA GLY A 335 31.20 21.05 1.57
C GLY A 335 30.05 20.21 2.17
N SER A 336 30.05 18.89 1.94
CA SER A 336 29.05 17.98 2.53
C SER A 336 29.09 18.01 4.07
N LYS A 337 27.90 18.00 4.67
CA LYS A 337 27.72 17.86 6.13
C LYS A 337 27.35 16.43 6.54
N CYS A 338 27.22 15.52 5.58
CA CYS A 338 26.79 14.14 5.81
C CYS A 338 27.91 13.23 6.36
N GLY A 339 29.15 13.70 6.38
CA GLY A 339 30.34 12.88 6.62
C GLY A 339 30.86 12.25 5.32
N ALA A 340 32.12 11.85 5.31
CA ALA A 340 32.72 11.20 4.14
C ALA A 340 32.18 9.78 3.95
N HIS A 341 31.90 9.41 2.71
CA HIS A 341 31.55 8.05 2.31
C HIS A 341 32.59 7.56 1.30
N ASP A 342 33.22 6.41 1.56
CA ASP A 342 34.42 5.94 0.84
C ASP A 342 34.17 5.48 -0.60
N ASN A 343 32.92 5.48 -1.07
CA ASN A 343 32.53 5.02 -2.40
C ASN A 343 32.00 6.16 -3.29
N SER A 344 32.26 6.06 -4.59
CA SER A 344 31.59 6.90 -5.60
C SER A 344 30.10 6.54 -5.70
N THR A 345 29.27 7.55 -5.98
CA THR A 345 27.82 7.47 -6.02
C THR A 345 27.31 7.87 -7.40
N GLY A 346 26.45 7.05 -8.00
CA GLY A 346 25.64 7.38 -9.17
C GLY A 346 24.16 7.43 -8.83
N VAL A 347 23.30 7.69 -9.82
CA VAL A 347 21.85 7.68 -9.65
C VAL A 347 21.30 6.39 -10.23
N SER A 348 20.79 5.50 -9.37
CA SER A 348 20.33 4.17 -9.80
C SER A 348 18.95 4.20 -10.46
N LYS A 349 18.12 5.21 -10.13
CA LYS A 349 16.73 5.32 -10.59
C LYS A 349 16.49 6.74 -11.09
N HIS A 350 16.67 6.94 -12.40
CA HIS A 350 16.39 8.21 -13.08
C HIS A 350 16.15 8.00 -14.56
N LEU A 351 15.55 8.99 -15.23
CA LEU A 351 15.52 9.09 -16.68
C LEU A 351 15.57 10.56 -17.11
N VAL A 352 16.02 10.78 -18.35
CA VAL A 352 16.02 12.08 -19.02
C VAL A 352 15.17 11.95 -20.29
N ALA A 353 14.10 12.74 -20.36
CA ALA A 353 13.24 12.87 -21.52
C ALA A 353 13.39 14.27 -22.13
N ARG A 354 13.64 14.35 -23.43
CA ARG A 354 13.80 15.60 -24.17
C ARG A 354 12.57 15.84 -25.02
N PHE A 355 12.06 17.06 -25.05
CA PHE A 355 10.85 17.43 -25.77
C PHE A 355 11.15 18.53 -26.78
N PRO A 356 10.49 18.52 -27.95
CA PRO A 356 10.57 19.62 -28.89
C PRO A 356 9.82 20.85 -28.34
N PRO A 357 9.96 22.03 -28.96
CA PRO A 357 8.99 23.09 -28.78
C PRO A 357 7.57 22.58 -29.04
N LEU A 358 6.63 23.03 -28.21
CA LEU A 358 5.20 22.69 -28.34
C LEU A 358 4.41 23.94 -28.72
N GLU A 359 3.15 23.74 -29.13
CA GLU A 359 2.24 24.88 -29.31
C GLU A 359 2.16 25.68 -28.00
N GLY A 360 2.58 26.95 -28.07
CA GLY A 360 2.64 27.85 -26.91
C GLY A 360 3.87 27.73 -26.01
N ILE A 361 4.79 26.81 -26.30
CA ILE A 361 6.10 26.67 -25.63
C ILE A 361 7.18 26.78 -26.71
N PRO A 362 7.73 27.98 -26.98
CA PRO A 362 8.58 28.23 -28.15
C PRO A 362 10.02 27.72 -28.00
N PHE A 363 10.32 26.97 -26.95
CA PHE A 363 11.64 26.44 -26.64
C PHE A 363 11.55 24.93 -26.38
N LYS A 364 12.64 24.23 -26.68
CA LYS A 364 12.79 22.83 -26.28
C LYS A 364 13.00 22.75 -24.76
N PHE A 365 12.51 21.69 -24.16
CA PHE A 365 12.67 21.45 -22.72
C PHE A 365 12.97 19.98 -22.44
N ALA A 366 13.51 19.71 -21.26
CA ALA A 366 13.83 18.37 -20.81
C ALA A 366 13.26 18.14 -19.40
N ILE A 367 12.83 16.91 -19.14
CA ILE A 367 12.41 16.45 -17.83
C ILE A 367 13.43 15.42 -17.35
N ILE A 368 13.96 15.66 -16.15
CA ILE A 368 14.74 14.68 -15.40
C ILE A 368 13.84 14.13 -14.30
N ASN A 369 13.38 12.88 -14.45
CA ASN A 369 12.63 12.17 -13.41
C ASN A 369 13.60 11.36 -12.55
N VAL A 370 13.50 11.47 -11.23
CA VAL A 370 14.45 10.84 -10.29
C VAL A 370 13.74 10.12 -9.14
N HIS A 371 14.41 9.11 -8.59
CA HIS A 371 14.08 8.53 -7.30
C HIS A 371 15.38 8.31 -6.51
N PHE A 372 15.63 9.17 -5.53
CA PHE A 372 16.86 9.20 -4.74
C PHE A 372 16.84 8.25 -3.54
N LYS A 373 18.01 8.08 -2.93
CA LYS A 373 18.22 7.19 -1.79
C LYS A 373 17.35 7.58 -0.59
N ALA A 374 16.48 6.66 -0.17
CA ALA A 374 15.61 6.77 1.00
C ALA A 374 16.35 7.00 2.34
N TYR A 375 15.57 7.12 3.42
CA TYR A 375 16.02 7.39 4.79
C TYR A 375 16.62 8.80 4.96
N PRO A 376 15.79 9.86 4.94
CA PRO A 376 16.23 11.26 5.00
C PRO A 376 17.06 11.61 6.25
N LYS A 377 16.92 10.83 7.34
CA LYS A 377 17.59 11.06 8.62
C LYS A 377 18.86 10.22 8.83
N ASN A 378 19.23 9.37 7.88
CA ASN A 378 20.43 8.52 7.99
C ASN A 378 21.66 9.22 7.37
N ALA A 379 22.80 9.18 8.07
CA ALA A 379 24.03 9.86 7.64
C ALA A 379 24.68 9.25 6.38
N SER A 380 24.71 7.92 6.24
CA SER A 380 25.23 7.27 5.02
C SER A 380 24.32 7.56 3.83
N SER A 381 22.99 7.51 4.03
CA SER A 381 22.03 7.88 2.99
C SER A 381 22.11 9.36 2.60
N CYS A 382 22.41 10.24 3.56
CA CYS A 382 22.66 11.66 3.32
C CYS A 382 23.80 11.87 2.31
N ALA A 383 24.96 11.24 2.52
CA ALA A 383 26.11 11.39 1.62
C ALA A 383 25.81 10.83 0.21
N GLN A 384 25.07 9.72 0.13
CA GLN A 384 24.61 9.15 -1.13
C GLN A 384 23.64 10.10 -1.86
N ARG A 385 22.67 10.70 -1.17
CA ARG A 385 21.76 11.67 -1.77
C ARG A 385 22.48 12.91 -2.29
N GLU A 386 23.48 13.45 -1.58
CA GLU A 386 24.28 14.56 -2.12
C GLU A 386 25.08 14.14 -3.37
N GLY A 387 25.63 12.93 -3.40
CA GLY A 387 26.27 12.39 -4.60
C GLY A 387 25.31 12.25 -5.79
N GLN A 388 24.11 11.72 -5.54
CA GLN A 388 23.03 11.64 -6.54
C GLN A 388 22.62 13.02 -7.05
N ALA A 389 22.44 13.99 -6.14
CA ALA A 389 22.12 15.37 -6.49
C ALA A 389 23.22 15.98 -7.37
N LYS A 390 24.50 15.74 -7.08
CA LYS A 390 25.60 16.26 -7.92
C LYS A 390 25.61 15.67 -9.33
N VAL A 391 25.29 14.38 -9.49
CA VAL A 391 25.15 13.76 -10.82
C VAL A 391 24.01 14.39 -11.61
N ILE A 392 22.86 14.63 -10.97
CA ILE A 392 21.71 15.27 -11.62
C ILE A 392 21.97 16.76 -11.91
N GLN A 393 22.68 17.47 -11.01
CA GLN A 393 23.14 18.84 -11.23
C GLN A 393 24.02 18.91 -12.49
N ASN A 394 24.99 17.98 -12.64
CA ASN A 394 25.84 17.91 -13.83
C ASN A 394 25.03 17.60 -15.11
N GLU A 395 24.02 16.73 -15.03
CA GLU A 395 23.14 16.42 -16.18
C GLU A 395 22.24 17.60 -16.56
N ALA A 396 21.66 18.29 -15.57
CA ALA A 396 20.88 19.50 -15.80
C ALA A 396 21.74 20.58 -16.47
N ARG A 397 22.98 20.79 -16.01
CA ARG A 397 23.92 21.72 -16.62
C ARG A 397 24.20 21.39 -18.09
N ARG A 398 24.47 20.11 -18.40
CA ARG A 398 24.67 19.66 -19.79
C ARG A 398 23.45 19.97 -20.67
N LEU A 399 22.24 19.73 -20.18
CA LEU A 399 21.01 20.03 -20.92
C LEU A 399 20.80 21.53 -21.14
N ILE A 400 21.10 22.36 -20.13
CA ILE A 400 21.04 23.83 -20.23
C ILE A 400 22.07 24.35 -21.23
N ASP A 401 23.31 23.85 -21.18
CA ASP A 401 24.37 24.16 -22.14
C ASP A 401 23.98 23.76 -23.57
N ASP A 402 23.25 22.65 -23.72
CA ASP A 402 22.65 22.20 -24.99
C ASP A 402 21.43 23.04 -25.42
N GLY A 403 20.99 24.01 -24.61
CA GLY A 403 19.90 24.95 -24.91
C GLY A 403 18.50 24.43 -24.57
N TYR A 404 18.37 23.45 -23.67
CA TYR A 404 17.08 23.04 -23.11
C TYR A 404 16.74 23.86 -21.88
N GLU A 405 15.47 24.21 -21.72
CA GLU A 405 14.93 24.49 -20.39
C GLU A 405 14.75 23.16 -19.65
N VAL A 406 15.05 23.11 -18.36
CA VAL A 406 15.03 21.88 -17.57
C VAL A 406 13.95 21.95 -16.50
N ALA A 407 13.24 20.83 -16.33
CA ALA A 407 12.46 20.50 -15.16
C ALA A 407 13.06 19.27 -14.46
N ILE A 408 13.35 19.37 -13.16
CA ILE A 408 13.78 18.23 -12.34
C ILE A 408 12.60 17.87 -11.44
N LEU A 409 12.12 16.64 -11.53
CA LEU A 409 10.98 16.17 -10.74
C LEU A 409 11.23 14.77 -10.20
N GLY A 410 10.56 14.43 -9.10
CA GLY A 410 10.69 13.10 -8.52
C GLY A 410 10.62 13.07 -7.00
N ASP A 411 10.77 11.86 -6.47
CA ASP A 411 11.01 11.62 -5.06
C ASP A 411 12.51 11.81 -4.76
N LEU A 412 12.84 12.92 -4.11
CA LEU A 412 14.22 13.23 -3.73
C LEU A 412 14.63 12.52 -2.43
N ASN A 413 13.67 11.94 -1.71
CA ASN A 413 13.87 11.26 -0.45
C ASN A 413 14.65 12.09 0.59
N ASP A 414 14.58 13.42 0.45
CA ASP A 414 15.24 14.41 1.31
C ASP A 414 14.23 15.45 1.76
N LEU A 415 14.34 15.86 3.02
CA LEU A 415 13.39 16.81 3.61
C LEU A 415 13.57 18.19 2.98
N SER A 416 12.46 18.88 2.71
CA SER A 416 12.53 20.23 2.14
C SER A 416 13.29 21.23 3.02
N ASP A 417 14.19 22.02 2.41
CA ASP A 417 14.84 23.19 3.03
C ASP A 417 13.98 24.45 2.98
N LEU A 418 13.05 24.52 2.03
CA LEU A 418 12.10 25.63 1.83
C LEU A 418 10.90 25.57 2.77
N HIS A 419 10.54 24.39 3.27
CA HIS A 419 9.39 24.23 4.14
C HIS A 419 9.64 23.25 5.28
N ARG A 420 9.36 23.72 6.51
CA ARG A 420 9.35 22.88 7.71
C ARG A 420 7.92 22.37 7.89
N VAL A 421 7.67 21.12 7.52
CA VAL A 421 6.37 20.48 7.79
C VAL A 421 6.16 20.47 9.30
N LYS A 422 5.20 21.27 9.78
CA LYS A 422 4.88 21.35 11.20
C LYS A 422 3.99 20.17 11.57
N THR A 423 4.58 18.99 11.74
CA THR A 423 3.92 17.94 12.52
C THR A 423 3.80 18.46 13.95
N CYS A 424 2.67 18.25 14.62
CA CYS A 424 2.25 18.89 15.88
C CYS A 424 3.22 18.79 17.09
N SER A 425 4.47 18.35 16.92
CA SER A 425 5.50 18.37 17.97
C SER A 425 6.94 18.77 17.56
N LYS A 426 7.36 18.73 16.27
CA LYS A 426 8.74 19.11 15.86
C LYS A 426 8.84 19.56 14.39
N GLU A 427 9.74 20.52 14.12
CA GLU A 427 10.14 20.93 12.77
C GLU A 427 11.16 19.96 12.17
N THR A 428 10.97 19.56 10.91
CA THR A 428 11.93 18.74 10.14
C THR A 428 12.90 19.62 9.34
N LYS A 429 14.18 19.25 9.31
CA LYS A 429 15.21 19.90 8.47
C LYS A 429 15.98 18.83 7.69
N PRO A 430 16.41 19.08 6.45
CA PRO A 430 17.30 18.17 5.76
C PRO A 430 18.63 18.05 6.49
N LEU A 431 19.19 16.84 6.45
CA LEU A 431 20.59 16.61 6.77
C LEU A 431 21.49 16.94 5.57
N SER A 432 20.98 16.72 4.36
CA SER A 432 21.70 16.87 3.11
C SER A 432 21.50 18.26 2.49
N ARG A 433 22.20 18.55 1.38
CA ARG A 433 22.06 19.77 0.59
C ARG A 433 21.37 19.56 -0.76
N VAL A 434 20.67 18.44 -0.96
CA VAL A 434 20.08 18.04 -2.25
C VAL A 434 19.35 19.20 -2.94
N LEU A 435 18.36 19.81 -2.28
CA LEU A 435 17.57 20.87 -2.92
C LEU A 435 18.38 22.11 -3.26
N SER A 436 19.28 22.56 -2.39
CA SER A 436 20.18 23.68 -2.71
C SER A 436 21.08 23.38 -3.91
N MET A 437 21.59 22.15 -4.01
CA MET A 437 22.43 21.74 -5.15
C MET A 437 21.64 21.65 -6.46
N LEU A 438 20.40 21.19 -6.41
CA LEU A 438 19.58 21.09 -7.62
C LEU A 438 19.03 22.45 -8.08
N ARG A 439 18.98 23.45 -7.20
CA ARG A 439 18.60 24.83 -7.58
C ARG A 439 19.76 25.59 -8.21
N ASP A 440 20.97 25.47 -7.67
CA ASP A 440 22.19 26.11 -8.16
C ASP A 440 22.93 25.12 -9.09
N VAL A 441 22.61 25.11 -10.38
CA VAL A 441 23.07 24.07 -11.32
C VAL A 441 24.51 24.31 -11.77
N ASP A 442 24.95 25.57 -11.80
CA ASP A 442 26.31 25.92 -12.16
C ASP A 442 27.30 26.02 -10.98
N ASP A 443 26.81 25.87 -9.73
CA ASP A 443 27.56 25.85 -8.46
C ASP A 443 28.24 27.20 -8.18
N ASP A 444 27.60 28.30 -8.58
CA ASP A 444 28.08 29.68 -8.41
C ASP A 444 27.54 30.38 -7.14
N GLY A 445 26.61 29.73 -6.43
CA GLY A 445 25.94 30.24 -5.24
C GLY A 445 24.62 30.97 -5.51
N VAL A 446 24.13 30.98 -6.74
CA VAL A 446 22.86 31.59 -7.15
C VAL A 446 21.92 30.50 -7.69
N ASP A 447 20.66 30.53 -7.26
CA ASP A 447 19.66 29.57 -7.73
C ASP A 447 19.33 29.84 -9.23
N ASP A 448 19.58 28.85 -10.09
CA ASP A 448 19.17 28.79 -11.49
C ASP A 448 17.75 28.24 -11.68
N LEU A 449 17.37 27.28 -10.83
CA LEU A 449 16.07 26.62 -10.83
C LEU A 449 15.27 26.99 -9.57
N ARG A 450 13.96 27.11 -9.73
CA ARG A 450 13.02 27.40 -8.63
C ARG A 450 12.10 26.22 -8.35
N ASN A 451 11.75 26.03 -7.09
CA ASN A 451 10.90 24.90 -6.68
C ASN A 451 9.43 25.31 -6.75
N ALA A 452 8.63 24.60 -7.56
CA ALA A 452 7.22 24.90 -7.79
C ALA A 452 6.38 24.87 -6.50
N ILE A 453 6.84 24.15 -5.47
CA ILE A 453 6.17 24.09 -4.16
C ILE A 453 6.00 25.47 -3.49
N GLU A 454 6.78 26.47 -3.91
CA GLU A 454 6.63 27.85 -3.44
C GLU A 454 5.23 28.42 -3.69
N PHE A 455 4.50 27.91 -4.68
CA PHE A 455 3.11 28.29 -4.99
C PHE A 455 2.05 27.56 -4.14
N VAL A 456 2.41 26.50 -3.42
CA VAL A 456 1.47 25.75 -2.58
C VAL A 456 1.37 26.42 -1.19
N PRO A 457 0.19 26.55 -0.57
CA PRO A 457 0.07 27.07 0.80
C PRO A 457 0.93 26.27 1.78
N VAL A 458 1.58 26.96 2.70
CA VAL A 458 2.50 26.38 3.70
C VAL A 458 1.87 25.20 4.47
N GLY A 459 0.57 25.26 4.80
CA GLY A 459 -0.13 24.16 5.50
C GLY A 459 -0.34 22.89 4.67
N GLU A 460 -0.26 22.99 3.35
CA GLU A 460 -0.51 21.91 2.39
C GLU A 460 0.80 21.37 1.79
N ARG A 461 1.96 21.83 2.24
CA ARG A 461 3.26 21.42 1.70
C ARG A 461 3.74 20.09 2.29
N TYR A 462 3.01 19.02 2.02
CA TYR A 462 3.43 17.64 2.29
C TYR A 462 3.08 16.75 1.11
N SER A 463 3.97 15.84 0.77
CA SER A 463 3.86 14.95 -0.39
C SER A 463 3.93 13.48 -0.02
N SER A 464 4.28 13.13 1.23
CA SER A 464 4.26 11.75 1.71
C SER A 464 3.85 11.63 3.17
N ARG A 465 3.40 10.44 3.56
CA ARG A 465 3.06 10.09 4.93
C ARG A 465 3.49 8.67 5.27
N PHE A 466 4.49 8.56 6.14
CA PHE A 466 4.99 7.29 6.63
C PHE A 466 4.67 7.08 8.12
N ILE A 467 4.71 5.82 8.56
CA ILE A 467 4.57 5.44 9.97
C ILE A 467 5.96 5.31 10.60
N ASP A 468 6.19 6.03 11.70
CA ASP A 468 7.43 5.96 12.48
C ASP A 468 7.10 5.95 13.97
N GLU A 469 7.47 4.86 14.67
CA GLU A 469 7.14 4.60 16.08
C GLU A 469 5.63 4.72 16.36
N GLU A 470 4.81 4.06 15.54
CA GLU A 470 3.33 4.08 15.63
C GLU A 470 2.70 5.47 15.45
N LYS A 471 3.45 6.44 14.91
CA LYS A 471 2.96 7.79 14.62
C LYS A 471 3.09 8.09 13.15
N GLU A 472 1.98 8.52 12.55
CA GLU A 472 1.99 9.08 11.20
C GLU A 472 2.81 10.38 11.17
N LYS A 473 3.71 10.48 10.20
CA LYS A 473 4.52 11.68 9.97
C LYS A 473 4.39 12.12 8.52
N LEU A 474 3.89 13.35 8.35
CA LEU A 474 3.87 14.04 7.07
C LEU A 474 5.27 14.54 6.73
N SER A 475 5.66 14.40 5.47
CA SER A 475 6.90 14.92 4.93
C SER A 475 6.68 15.52 3.54
N LEU A 476 7.57 16.43 3.17
CA LEU A 476 7.70 16.94 1.81
C LEU A 476 9.07 16.48 1.30
N ILE A 477 9.03 15.51 0.39
CA ILE A 477 10.21 14.86 -0.21
C ILE A 477 10.12 14.77 -1.74
N ASP A 478 8.92 14.93 -2.29
CA ASP A 478 8.68 15.02 -3.72
C ASP A 478 8.73 16.48 -4.17
N HIS A 479 9.33 16.73 -5.33
CA HIS A 479 9.56 18.09 -5.80
C HIS A 479 9.45 18.24 -7.31
N VAL A 480 9.23 19.48 -7.76
CA VAL A 480 9.32 19.90 -9.15
C VAL A 480 10.12 21.21 -9.19
N LEU A 481 11.31 21.20 -9.77
CA LEU A 481 12.18 22.35 -9.95
C LEU A 481 12.17 22.78 -11.42
N LEU A 482 12.10 24.07 -11.69
CA LEU A 482 11.94 24.62 -13.03
C LEU A 482 12.96 25.72 -13.31
N THR A 483 13.54 25.66 -14.50
CA THR A 483 14.33 26.74 -15.10
C THR A 483 13.47 27.98 -15.38
N PRO A 484 14.07 29.18 -15.56
CA PRO A 484 13.33 30.44 -15.56
C PRO A 484 12.25 30.57 -16.63
N LYS A 485 12.44 30.01 -17.85
CA LYS A 485 11.38 30.14 -18.87
C LYS A 485 10.20 29.22 -18.60
N LEU A 486 10.44 28.01 -18.09
CA LEU A 486 9.36 27.14 -17.62
C LEU A 486 8.64 27.74 -16.42
N TRP A 487 9.40 28.32 -15.48
CA TRP A 487 8.86 29.02 -14.32
C TRP A 487 7.93 30.17 -14.72
N GLY A 488 8.29 30.95 -15.74
CA GLY A 488 7.47 32.05 -16.26
C GLY A 488 6.12 31.62 -16.83
N LEU A 489 5.92 30.33 -17.10
CA LEU A 489 4.66 29.77 -17.58
C LEU A 489 3.77 29.23 -16.43
N VAL A 490 4.27 29.15 -15.20
CA VAL A 490 3.51 28.54 -14.08
C VAL A 490 2.22 29.30 -13.81
N ASP A 491 1.10 28.60 -13.96
CA ASP A 491 -0.22 29.13 -13.68
C ASP A 491 -0.72 28.71 -12.30
N ARG A 492 -0.60 27.42 -11.99
CA ARG A 492 -1.00 26.84 -10.71
C ARG A 492 -0.13 25.64 -10.35
N VAL A 493 0.01 25.40 -9.05
CA VAL A 493 0.69 24.24 -8.48
C VAL A 493 -0.18 23.70 -7.36
N TRP A 494 -0.36 22.37 -7.30
CA TRP A 494 -1.10 21.72 -6.24
C TRP A 494 -0.55 20.33 -5.93
N ILE A 495 -0.88 19.84 -4.75
CA ILE A 495 -0.68 18.45 -4.36
C ILE A 495 -2.06 17.81 -4.27
N ASP A 496 -2.29 16.68 -4.94
CA ASP A 496 -3.58 16.00 -4.88
C ASP A 496 -3.68 15.14 -3.61
N HIS A 497 -4.11 15.76 -2.49
CA HIS A 497 -4.34 15.07 -1.21
C HIS A 497 -5.64 14.26 -1.16
N THR A 498 -6.27 13.96 -2.28
CA THR A 498 -7.46 13.09 -2.29
C THR A 498 -7.14 11.75 -1.61
N GLY A 499 -7.94 11.39 -0.60
CA GLY A 499 -7.70 10.19 0.21
C GLY A 499 -6.71 10.36 1.36
N ALA A 500 -6.27 11.59 1.67
CA ALA A 500 -5.33 11.83 2.78
C ALA A 500 -5.89 11.49 4.17
N ASP A 501 -7.22 11.45 4.32
CA ASP A 501 -7.88 11.06 5.57
C ASP A 501 -8.11 9.54 5.67
N ALA A 502 -7.85 8.78 4.59
CA ALA A 502 -7.97 7.33 4.62
C ALA A 502 -6.94 6.72 5.58
N PRO A 503 -7.30 5.65 6.32
CA PRO A 503 -6.32 4.86 7.07
C PRO A 503 -5.15 4.46 6.17
N TYR A 504 -3.94 4.36 6.73
CA TYR A 504 -2.73 4.02 5.96
C TYR A 504 -2.92 2.77 5.08
N GLU A 505 -3.60 1.75 5.61
CA GLU A 505 -3.91 0.49 4.93
C GLU A 505 -4.90 0.59 3.74
N ASP A 506 -5.70 1.66 3.69
CA ASP A 506 -6.68 1.89 2.62
C ASP A 506 -6.13 2.73 1.47
N ARG A 507 -4.88 3.20 1.59
CA ARG A 507 -4.25 4.06 0.58
C ARG A 507 -3.66 3.24 -0.55
N VAL A 508 -3.73 3.83 -1.73
CA VAL A 508 -3.02 3.34 -2.92
C VAL A 508 -1.53 3.59 -2.74
N SER A 509 -1.14 4.83 -2.42
CA SER A 509 0.25 5.22 -2.17
C SER A 509 0.33 6.00 -0.86
N ASP A 510 1.48 5.90 -0.20
CA ASP A 510 1.84 6.77 0.91
C ASP A 510 2.38 8.14 0.45
N HIS A 511 2.52 8.35 -0.87
CA HIS A 511 2.79 9.63 -1.52
C HIS A 511 1.55 10.23 -2.20
N TRP A 512 1.56 11.55 -2.37
CA TRP A 512 0.58 12.30 -3.14
C TRP A 512 1.21 12.98 -4.36
N PRO A 513 0.56 12.95 -5.53
CA PRO A 513 1.08 13.60 -6.72
C PRO A 513 1.26 15.12 -6.55
N ILE A 514 2.37 15.65 -7.05
CA ILE A 514 2.59 17.10 -7.21
C ILE A 514 2.44 17.48 -8.68
N LEU A 515 1.59 18.46 -8.97
CA LEU A 515 1.26 18.90 -10.33
C LEU A 515 1.56 20.38 -10.51
N VAL A 516 2.04 20.73 -11.69
CA VAL A 516 2.29 22.09 -12.15
C VAL A 516 1.58 22.28 -13.49
N ALA A 517 0.62 23.19 -13.54
CA ALA A 517 0.04 23.61 -14.82
C ALA A 517 0.81 24.81 -15.36
N LEU A 518 1.27 24.69 -16.60
CA LEU A 518 1.96 25.71 -17.36
C LEU A 518 1.00 26.27 -18.40
N ARG A 519 0.81 27.59 -18.43
CA ARG A 519 0.02 28.26 -19.47
C ARG A 519 0.81 28.35 -20.77
N THR A 520 0.16 28.01 -21.86
CA THR A 520 0.77 27.99 -23.21
C THR A 520 -0.08 28.78 -24.21
N ASP A 521 -1.01 29.61 -23.75
CA ASP A 521 -1.81 30.50 -24.62
C ASP A 521 -1.08 31.79 -25.03
N GLY A 522 0.18 31.96 -24.63
CA GLY A 522 0.99 33.16 -24.88
C GLY A 522 0.81 34.28 -23.86
N SER A 523 -0.06 34.10 -22.85
CA SER A 523 -0.16 35.01 -21.70
C SER A 523 0.80 34.60 -20.57
N PRO A 524 1.27 35.55 -19.72
CA PRO A 524 2.06 35.21 -18.55
C PRO A 524 1.26 34.31 -17.58
N GLY A 525 1.95 33.35 -16.95
CA GLY A 525 1.36 32.55 -15.88
C GLY A 525 0.88 33.41 -14.71
N SER A 526 -0.25 33.04 -14.09
CA SER A 526 -0.83 33.83 -12.99
C SER A 526 -0.13 33.62 -11.64
N GLY A 527 0.62 32.53 -11.48
CA GLY A 527 1.23 32.15 -10.21
C GLY A 527 0.23 31.98 -9.07
N ALA A 528 -1.02 31.62 -9.37
CA ALA A 528 -2.10 31.63 -8.40
C ALA A 528 -1.96 30.46 -7.41
N VAL A 529 -2.03 30.78 -6.13
CA VAL A 529 -2.13 29.83 -5.03
C VAL A 529 -3.58 29.33 -4.97
N ILE A 530 -3.81 28.03 -5.15
CA ILE A 530 -5.13 27.43 -4.90
C ILE A 530 -5.27 27.26 -3.38
N ASN A 531 -6.30 27.86 -2.80
CA ASN A 531 -6.63 27.66 -1.39
C ASN A 531 -7.42 26.35 -1.26
N SER A 532 -6.82 25.31 -0.68
CA SER A 532 -7.59 24.20 -0.12
C SER A 532 -7.89 24.51 1.35
N PRO A 533 -8.93 23.90 1.96
CA PRO A 533 -9.23 24.15 3.37
C PRO A 533 -8.04 23.74 4.27
N PRO A 534 -7.75 24.51 5.33
CA PRO A 534 -6.62 24.23 6.21
C PRO A 534 -6.80 22.89 6.94
N CYS A 535 -5.67 22.26 7.29
CA CYS A 535 -5.61 21.07 8.12
C CYS A 535 -6.50 21.21 9.37
N VAL A 536 -7.43 20.27 9.54
CA VAL A 536 -8.25 20.13 10.76
C VAL A 536 -7.51 19.25 11.77
#